data_AF-A0A7S0RXM1-F1
#
_entry.id   AF-A0A7S0RXM1-F1
#
_cell.length_a   1.000
_cell.length_b   1.000
_cell.length_c   1.000
_cell.angle_alpha   90.00
_cell.angle_beta   90.00
_cell.angle_gamma   90.00
#
_symmetry.space_group_name_H-M   'P 1'
#
loop_
_entity.id
_entity.type
_entity.pdbx_description
1 polymer ?
#
loop_
_entity_poly.entity_id
_entity_poly.type
_entity_poly.pdbx_seq_one_letter_code
_entity_poly.pdbx_strand_id
1 'polypeptide(L)'
;STQGFMKQVARLSGLKGGSLVAFCERWVHGRGVPHFALAHSITRINRLDLALKQGGSPAAWRSARLAAAAKLAPGGNMDDSNTEIKISVHESDNTVSEVKIRVDTNEAAYYVEHELTANPAAKGKRGQGKKAKAAAAAAAAAAAEAGVKEEPGAAAGGAAADGDPAKVAPVQYLRLDPGGEWLCRVTMVQPEAVWVAQLEKSKDVVAQSQAVAGLGALAASFERRSEGVVG
;
A
#
# COMPACT_ATOMS: atom_id res chain seq x y z
N SER A 1 36.40 6.79 -16.12
CA SER A 1 35.33 6.57 -17.12
C SER A 1 34.20 5.77 -16.48
N THR A 2 32.98 5.84 -17.00
CA THR A 2 31.80 5.11 -16.48
C THR A 2 32.08 3.61 -16.31
N GLN A 3 32.74 2.98 -17.29
CA GLN A 3 33.12 1.57 -17.24
C GLN A 3 34.06 1.22 -16.07
N GLY A 4 35.04 2.09 -15.78
CA GLY A 4 35.93 1.89 -14.64
C GLY A 4 35.21 2.00 -13.29
N PHE A 5 34.30 2.97 -13.17
CA PHE A 5 33.47 3.15 -11.98
C PHE A 5 32.55 1.93 -11.74
N MET A 6 31.86 1.44 -12.78
CA MET A 6 30.97 0.27 -12.64
C MET A 6 31.72 -0.99 -12.18
N LYS A 7 32.97 -1.19 -12.64
CA LYS A 7 33.82 -2.29 -12.16
C LYS A 7 34.15 -2.15 -10.67
N GLN A 8 34.40 -0.93 -10.19
CA GLN A 8 34.63 -0.67 -8.77
C GLN A 8 33.36 -0.91 -7.94
N VAL A 9 32.20 -0.47 -8.42
CA VAL A 9 30.90 -0.73 -7.77
C VAL A 9 30.65 -2.22 -7.66
N ALA A 10 30.80 -3.00 -8.74
CA ALA A 10 30.64 -4.45 -8.70
C ALA A 10 31.56 -5.10 -7.66
N ARG A 11 32.83 -4.67 -7.63
CA ARG A 11 33.83 -5.19 -6.70
C ARG A 11 33.50 -4.89 -5.23
N LEU A 12 33.04 -3.67 -4.93
CA LEU A 12 32.83 -3.21 -3.54
C LEU A 12 31.46 -3.60 -2.98
N SER A 13 30.42 -3.63 -3.82
CA SER A 13 29.06 -3.93 -3.38
C SER A 13 28.78 -5.42 -3.24
N GLY A 14 29.65 -6.28 -3.79
CA GLY A 14 29.38 -7.72 -3.89
C GLY A 14 28.23 -8.06 -4.85
N LEU A 15 27.66 -7.06 -5.55
CA LEU A 15 26.67 -7.29 -6.60
C LEU A 15 27.33 -8.07 -7.74
N LYS A 16 26.75 -9.22 -8.06
CA LYS A 16 27.19 -10.04 -9.19
C LYS A 16 27.06 -9.25 -10.50
N GLY A 17 28.00 -9.46 -11.42
CA GLY A 17 28.09 -8.69 -12.67
C GLY A 17 26.78 -8.63 -13.45
N GLY A 18 26.06 -9.74 -13.58
CA GLY A 18 24.77 -9.79 -14.29
C GLY A 18 23.67 -8.92 -13.68
N SER A 19 23.54 -8.88 -12.35
CA SER A 19 22.54 -8.05 -11.66
C SER A 19 22.83 -6.57 -11.84
N LEU A 20 24.10 -6.17 -11.74
CA LEU A 20 24.51 -4.77 -11.95
C LEU A 20 24.34 -4.33 -13.41
N VAL A 21 24.64 -5.20 -14.37
CA VAL A 21 24.39 -4.94 -15.80
C VAL A 21 22.89 -4.80 -16.05
N ALA A 22 22.06 -5.71 -15.54
CA ALA A 22 20.61 -5.63 -15.67
C ALA A 22 20.04 -4.35 -15.05
N PHE A 23 20.54 -3.93 -13.89
CA PHE A 23 20.20 -2.64 -13.28
C PHE A 23 20.56 -1.47 -14.21
N CYS A 24 21.77 -1.47 -14.78
CA CYS A 24 22.22 -0.40 -15.68
C CYS A 24 21.41 -0.34 -16.97
N GLU A 25 21.12 -1.48 -17.60
CA GLU A 25 20.27 -1.56 -18.78
C GLU A 25 18.86 -1.01 -18.51
N ARG A 26 18.34 -1.22 -17.31
CA ARG A 26 17.02 -0.71 -16.92
C ARG A 26 17.03 0.78 -16.61
N TRP A 27 17.94 1.23 -15.75
CA TRP A 27 17.82 2.51 -15.04
C TRP A 27 18.90 3.54 -15.39
N VAL A 28 20.01 3.13 -15.99
CA VAL A 28 21.14 4.02 -16.31
C VAL A 28 21.21 4.30 -17.82
N HIS A 29 21.18 3.24 -18.64
CA HIS A 29 21.23 3.32 -20.09
C HIS A 29 19.82 3.29 -20.70
N GLY A 30 18.91 2.60 -20.02
CA GLY A 30 17.51 2.53 -20.38
C GLY A 30 16.80 3.88 -20.29
N ARG A 31 15.65 3.98 -20.95
CA ARG A 31 14.82 5.20 -20.92
C ARG A 31 13.34 4.86 -20.92
N GLY A 32 12.56 5.81 -20.42
CA GLY A 32 11.12 5.68 -20.27
C GLY A 32 10.75 5.19 -18.87
N VAL A 33 9.50 5.45 -18.49
CA VAL A 33 9.00 5.18 -17.14
C VAL A 33 7.98 4.04 -17.20
N PRO A 34 8.16 2.94 -16.44
CA PRO A 34 7.10 1.95 -16.26
C PRO A 34 5.91 2.58 -15.53
N HIS A 35 4.72 2.23 -15.97
CA HIS A 35 3.49 2.64 -15.30
C HIS A 35 2.86 1.40 -14.66
N PHE A 36 2.51 1.49 -13.39
CA PHE A 36 1.78 0.44 -12.69
C PHE A 36 0.41 0.95 -12.27
N ALA A 37 -0.62 0.21 -12.63
CA ALA A 37 -1.98 0.44 -12.20
C ALA A 37 -2.42 -0.72 -11.30
N LEU A 38 -2.77 -0.42 -10.05
CA LEU A 38 -3.27 -1.39 -9.09
C LEU A 38 -4.76 -1.18 -8.85
N ALA A 39 -5.54 -2.24 -8.97
CA ALA A 39 -6.91 -2.31 -8.51
C ALA A 39 -7.05 -3.44 -7.50
N HIS A 40 -8.02 -3.33 -6.61
CA HIS A 40 -8.31 -4.37 -5.64
C HIS A 40 -9.81 -4.59 -5.47
N SER A 41 -10.18 -5.80 -5.05
CA SER A 41 -11.55 -6.16 -4.68
C SER A 41 -11.51 -7.06 -3.45
N ILE A 42 -12.47 -6.89 -2.55
CA ILE A 42 -12.64 -7.77 -1.40
C ILE A 42 -13.82 -8.69 -1.74
N THR A 43 -13.53 -9.91 -2.16
CA THR A 43 -14.56 -10.88 -2.58
C THR A 43 -15.13 -11.65 -1.39
N ARG A 44 -14.34 -11.86 -0.34
CA ARG A 44 -14.77 -12.49 0.92
C ARG A 44 -14.15 -11.76 2.09
N ILE A 45 -14.67 -12.01 3.30
CA ILE A 45 -14.24 -11.34 4.54
C ILE A 45 -12.71 -11.41 4.75
N ASN A 46 -12.07 -12.52 4.38
CA ASN A 46 -10.62 -12.72 4.53
C ASN A 46 -9.86 -12.84 3.19
N ARG A 47 -10.46 -12.43 2.07
CA ARG A 47 -9.83 -12.56 0.74
C ARG A 47 -9.80 -11.23 0.02
N LEU A 48 -8.59 -10.80 -0.32
CA LEU A 48 -8.29 -9.61 -1.08
C LEU A 48 -7.74 -10.02 -2.45
N ASP A 49 -8.44 -9.65 -3.50
CA ASP A 49 -8.01 -9.88 -4.87
C ASP A 49 -7.30 -8.63 -5.38
N LEU A 50 -6.09 -8.81 -5.91
CA LEU A 50 -5.22 -7.77 -6.42
C LEU A 50 -5.01 -7.95 -7.92
N ALA A 51 -5.30 -6.89 -8.68
CA ALA A 51 -5.05 -6.82 -10.11
C ALA A 51 -4.02 -5.73 -10.38
N LEU A 52 -2.81 -6.13 -10.79
CA LEU A 52 -1.73 -5.23 -11.15
C LEU A 52 -1.57 -5.22 -12.67
N LYS A 53 -1.62 -4.05 -13.28
CA LYS A 53 -1.31 -3.86 -14.71
C LYS A 53 -0.03 -3.06 -14.85
N GLN A 54 0.92 -3.61 -15.60
CA GLN A 54 2.09 -2.88 -16.08
C GLN A 54 1.81 -2.27 -17.45
N GLY A 55 2.23 -1.03 -17.62
CA GLY A 55 2.28 -0.30 -18.88
C GLY A 55 3.53 0.56 -18.96
N GLY A 56 3.53 1.48 -19.92
CA GLY A 56 4.62 2.42 -20.13
C GLY A 56 4.89 2.64 -21.61
N SER A 57 5.82 3.55 -21.89
CA SER A 57 6.25 3.81 -23.27
C SER A 57 6.92 2.58 -23.91
N PRO A 58 6.96 2.47 -25.24
CA PRO A 58 7.74 1.44 -25.92
C PRO A 58 9.22 1.41 -25.50
N ALA A 59 9.78 2.55 -25.11
CA ALA A 59 11.14 2.62 -24.60
C ALA A 59 11.28 1.96 -23.22
N ALA A 60 10.32 2.17 -22.32
CA ALA A 60 10.31 1.53 -21.01
C ALA A 60 10.25 0.00 -21.16
N TRP A 61 9.43 -0.52 -22.09
CA TRP A 61 9.38 -1.96 -22.38
C TRP A 61 10.70 -2.49 -22.96
N ARG A 62 11.35 -1.75 -23.86
CA ARG A 62 12.67 -2.14 -24.38
C ARG A 62 13.72 -2.22 -23.27
N SER A 63 13.78 -1.24 -22.39
CA SER A 63 14.70 -1.26 -21.25
C SER A 63 14.41 -2.40 -20.28
N ALA A 64 13.13 -2.79 -20.12
CA ALA A 64 12.77 -3.98 -19.35
C ALA A 64 13.35 -5.25 -19.99
N ARG A 65 13.17 -5.41 -21.29
CA ARG A 65 13.61 -6.58 -22.06
C ARG A 65 15.12 -6.71 -22.10
N LEU A 66 15.84 -5.60 -22.27
CA LEU A 66 17.31 -5.60 -22.24
C LEU A 66 17.84 -6.00 -20.86
N ALA A 67 17.25 -5.47 -19.79
CA ALA A 67 17.59 -5.87 -18.43
C ALA A 67 17.30 -7.36 -18.17
N ALA A 68 16.16 -7.87 -18.64
CA ALA A 68 15.82 -9.29 -18.54
C ALA A 68 16.81 -10.17 -19.34
N ALA A 69 17.18 -9.76 -20.55
CA ALA A 69 18.19 -10.46 -21.36
C ALA A 69 19.56 -10.48 -20.68
N ALA A 70 19.97 -9.38 -20.04
CA ALA A 70 21.22 -9.30 -19.28
C ALA A 70 21.24 -10.28 -18.08
N LYS A 71 20.10 -10.53 -17.44
CA LYS A 71 19.98 -11.53 -16.38
C LYS A 71 20.15 -12.97 -16.88
N LEU A 72 19.74 -13.24 -18.13
CA LEU A 72 19.83 -14.58 -18.75
C LEU A 72 21.18 -14.83 -19.43
N ALA A 73 22.00 -13.80 -19.64
CA ALA A 73 23.32 -13.94 -20.25
C ALA A 73 24.27 -14.78 -19.37
N PRO A 74 25.32 -15.39 -19.95
CA PRO A 74 26.33 -16.13 -19.17
C PRO A 74 26.97 -15.28 -18.07
N GLY A 75 26.96 -15.77 -16.83
CA GLY A 75 27.37 -14.99 -15.64
C GLY A 75 26.27 -14.09 -15.06
N GLY A 76 25.07 -14.13 -15.66
CA GLY A 76 23.83 -13.60 -15.14
C GLY A 76 23.45 -14.25 -13.81
N ASN A 77 22.91 -13.44 -12.89
CA ASN A 77 22.29 -13.95 -11.67
C ASN A 77 20.86 -13.39 -11.61
N MET A 78 19.90 -14.27 -11.35
CA MET A 78 18.51 -13.90 -11.15
C MET A 78 18.35 -13.42 -9.71
N ASP A 79 18.66 -12.16 -9.43
CA ASP A 79 18.14 -11.51 -8.23
C ASP A 79 16.78 -10.87 -8.55
N ASP A 80 15.82 -11.05 -7.64
CA ASP A 80 14.44 -10.62 -7.88
C ASP A 80 14.23 -9.11 -7.68
N SER A 81 15.25 -8.39 -7.19
CA SER A 81 15.19 -6.97 -6.81
C SER A 81 14.66 -6.05 -7.91
N ASN A 82 14.93 -6.35 -9.18
CA ASN A 82 14.54 -5.53 -10.33
C ASN A 82 13.33 -6.09 -11.11
N THR A 83 12.70 -7.13 -10.58
CA THR A 83 11.55 -7.81 -11.17
C THR A 83 10.41 -8.02 -10.19
N GLU A 84 10.62 -7.77 -8.89
CA GLU A 84 9.59 -7.84 -7.87
C GLU A 84 9.08 -6.44 -7.53
N ILE A 85 7.77 -6.25 -7.59
CA ILE A 85 7.11 -5.06 -7.04
C ILE A 85 6.31 -5.46 -5.80
N LYS A 86 6.36 -4.61 -4.77
CA LYS A 86 5.74 -4.88 -3.47
C LYS A 86 4.45 -4.09 -3.32
N ILE A 87 3.47 -4.74 -2.70
CA ILE A 87 2.22 -4.14 -2.25
C ILE A 87 2.16 -4.32 -0.75
N SER A 88 2.06 -3.23 0.01
CA SER A 88 1.76 -3.32 1.45
C SER A 88 0.26 -3.21 1.66
N VAL A 89 -0.31 -4.20 2.34
CA VAL A 89 -1.72 -4.26 2.70
C VAL A 89 -1.85 -3.93 4.18
N HIS A 90 -2.45 -2.78 4.49
CA HIS A 90 -2.69 -2.35 5.87
C HIS A 90 -4.07 -2.81 6.30
N GLU A 91 -4.13 -3.74 7.23
CA GLU A 91 -5.36 -4.41 7.67
C GLU A 91 -6.00 -3.72 8.88
N SER A 92 -7.26 -4.03 9.15
CA SER A 92 -8.12 -3.34 10.15
C SER A 92 -7.64 -3.42 11.62
N ASP A 93 -6.70 -4.31 11.92
CA ASP A 93 -6.06 -4.49 13.23
C ASP A 93 -4.65 -3.87 13.30
N ASN A 94 -4.25 -3.13 12.27
CA ASN A 94 -2.92 -2.55 12.05
C ASN A 94 -1.84 -3.57 11.69
N THR A 95 -2.21 -4.81 11.38
CA THR A 95 -1.30 -5.75 10.72
C THR A 95 -0.98 -5.21 9.32
N VAL A 96 0.28 -5.33 8.93
CA VAL A 96 0.74 -4.99 7.59
C VAL A 96 1.28 -6.25 6.95
N SER A 97 0.61 -6.73 5.91
CA SER A 97 1.07 -7.85 5.10
C SER A 97 1.72 -7.34 3.81
N GLU A 98 2.75 -8.03 3.33
CA GLU A 98 3.46 -7.67 2.10
C GLU A 98 3.16 -8.71 1.02
N VAL A 99 2.62 -8.24 -0.10
CA VAL A 99 2.40 -9.04 -1.31
C VAL A 99 3.46 -8.69 -2.34
N LYS A 100 4.11 -9.70 -2.89
CA LYS A 100 5.20 -9.56 -3.86
C LYS A 100 4.76 -10.11 -5.20
N ILE A 101 4.81 -9.27 -6.23
CA ILE A 101 4.46 -9.68 -7.59
C ILE A 101 5.72 -9.63 -8.44
N ARG A 102 6.12 -10.78 -9.00
CA ARG A 102 7.18 -10.82 -9.99
C ARG A 102 6.62 -10.36 -11.34
N VAL A 103 7.04 -9.18 -11.74
CA VAL A 103 6.75 -8.51 -12.99
C VAL A 103 7.78 -8.93 -14.03
N ASP A 104 7.31 -9.34 -15.21
CA ASP A 104 8.11 -9.76 -16.33
C ASP A 104 7.97 -8.81 -17.54
N THR A 105 8.37 -9.26 -18.73
CA THR A 105 8.37 -8.44 -19.96
C THR A 105 7.43 -8.94 -21.04
N ASN A 106 6.72 -10.03 -20.78
CA ASN A 106 5.84 -10.75 -21.70
C ASN A 106 4.38 -10.62 -21.30
N GLU A 107 4.11 -10.51 -20.01
CA GLU A 107 2.81 -10.30 -19.42
C GLU A 107 2.69 -8.82 -18.99
N ALA A 108 1.48 -8.26 -19.16
CA ALA A 108 1.21 -6.87 -18.79
C ALA A 108 0.20 -6.76 -17.64
N ALA A 109 -0.39 -7.87 -17.20
CA ALA A 109 -1.41 -7.90 -16.17
C ALA A 109 -1.20 -9.11 -15.27
N TYR A 110 -1.24 -8.91 -13.96
CA TYR A 110 -1.01 -9.92 -12.95
C TYR A 110 -2.19 -9.93 -12.00
N TYR A 111 -2.58 -11.13 -11.58
CA TYR A 111 -3.64 -11.36 -10.62
C TYR A 111 -3.10 -12.15 -9.44
N VAL A 112 -3.37 -11.68 -8.23
CA VAL A 112 -2.97 -12.36 -6.99
C VAL A 112 -4.13 -12.32 -6.01
N GLU A 113 -4.48 -13.49 -5.49
CA GLU A 113 -5.34 -13.61 -4.32
C GLU A 113 -4.46 -13.53 -3.06
N HIS A 114 -4.80 -12.64 -2.16
CA HIS A 114 -4.12 -12.46 -0.88
C HIS A 114 -5.08 -12.79 0.28
N GLU A 115 -4.61 -13.61 1.20
CA GLU A 115 -5.35 -13.94 2.41
C GLU A 115 -5.10 -12.89 3.49
N LEU A 116 -6.19 -12.31 4.00
CA LEU A 116 -6.14 -11.34 5.09
C LEU A 116 -5.98 -12.07 6.42
N THR A 117 -5.10 -11.53 7.25
CA THR A 117 -4.72 -12.13 8.53
C THR A 117 -5.53 -11.59 9.70
N ALA A 118 -6.13 -10.41 9.54
CA ALA A 118 -6.97 -9.79 10.54
C ALA A 118 -8.17 -10.68 10.88
N ASN A 119 -8.36 -10.91 12.17
CA ASN A 119 -9.56 -11.58 12.67
C ASN A 119 -10.61 -10.54 13.07
N PRO A 120 -11.63 -10.25 12.24
CA PRO A 120 -12.65 -9.25 12.56
C PRO A 120 -13.42 -9.56 13.86
N ALA A 121 -13.50 -10.82 14.28
CA ALA A 121 -14.16 -11.22 15.53
C ALA A 121 -13.34 -10.95 16.80
N ALA A 122 -12.02 -10.72 16.70
CA ALA A 122 -11.15 -10.57 17.87
C ALA A 122 -11.31 -9.21 18.58
N LYS A 123 -11.78 -8.16 17.88
CA LYS A 123 -12.01 -6.83 18.47
C LYS A 123 -13.15 -6.80 19.49
N GLY A 124 -14.16 -7.68 19.34
CA GLY A 124 -15.27 -7.79 20.30
C GLY A 124 -14.80 -8.16 21.71
N LYS A 125 -13.81 -9.05 21.85
CA LYS A 125 -13.28 -9.49 23.16
C LYS A 125 -12.29 -8.50 23.78
N ARG A 126 -11.39 -7.91 22.99
CA ARG A 126 -10.34 -6.99 23.50
C ARG A 126 -10.88 -5.61 23.90
N GLY A 127 -11.89 -5.10 23.19
CA GLY A 127 -12.54 -3.83 23.50
C GLY A 127 -13.46 -3.90 24.72
N GLN A 128 -14.24 -4.98 24.86
CA GLN A 128 -15.10 -5.20 26.02
C GLN A 128 -14.29 -5.37 27.31
N GLY A 129 -13.17 -6.11 27.30
CA GLY A 129 -12.34 -6.30 28.49
C GLY A 129 -11.69 -5.00 28.99
N LYS A 130 -11.22 -4.13 28.09
CA LYS A 130 -10.69 -2.81 28.47
C LYS A 130 -11.79 -1.85 28.94
N LYS A 131 -12.95 -1.82 28.28
CA LYS A 131 -14.10 -1.01 28.72
C LYS A 131 -14.69 -1.49 30.04
N ALA A 132 -14.81 -2.80 30.26
CA ALA A 132 -15.28 -3.38 31.52
C ALA A 132 -14.28 -3.12 32.66
N LYS A 133 -12.97 -3.19 32.39
CA LYS A 133 -11.94 -2.86 33.39
C LYS A 133 -11.89 -1.36 33.71
N ALA A 134 -12.08 -0.49 32.71
CA ALA A 134 -12.16 0.95 32.92
C ALA A 134 -13.45 1.37 33.64
N ALA A 135 -14.59 0.76 33.31
CA ALA A 135 -15.86 0.97 33.99
C ALA A 135 -15.84 0.44 35.43
N ALA A 136 -15.23 -0.73 35.67
CA ALA A 136 -15.05 -1.27 37.02
C ALA A 136 -14.08 -0.43 37.86
N ALA A 137 -13.01 0.10 37.27
CA ALA A 137 -12.10 1.02 37.95
C ALA A 137 -12.76 2.38 38.26
N ALA A 138 -13.58 2.90 37.34
CA ALA A 138 -14.35 4.13 37.54
C ALA A 138 -15.46 3.95 38.60
N ALA A 139 -16.14 2.80 38.61
CA ALA A 139 -17.13 2.47 39.63
C ALA A 139 -16.50 2.27 41.02
N ALA A 140 -15.31 1.65 41.09
CA ALA A 140 -14.55 1.51 42.32
C ALA A 140 -14.03 2.85 42.85
N ALA A 141 -13.60 3.76 41.96
CA ALA A 141 -13.21 5.13 42.33
C ALA A 141 -14.41 5.98 42.78
N ALA A 142 -15.57 5.87 42.10
CA ALA A 142 -16.78 6.58 42.49
C ALA A 142 -17.39 6.07 43.81
N ALA A 143 -17.22 4.78 44.14
CA ALA A 143 -17.62 4.22 45.44
C ALA A 143 -16.69 4.65 46.59
N ALA A 144 -15.43 5.02 46.29
CA ALA A 144 -14.48 5.56 47.26
C ALA A 144 -14.68 7.06 47.52
N GLU A 145 -15.23 7.80 46.55
CA GLU A 145 -15.43 9.26 46.57
C GLU A 145 -16.90 9.66 46.78
N ALA A 146 -17.64 8.91 47.61
CA ALA A 146 -18.96 9.33 48.06
C ALA A 146 -18.84 10.39 49.18
N GLY A 147 -18.42 11.59 48.79
CA GLY A 147 -18.34 12.76 49.66
C GLY A 147 -18.00 14.04 48.91
N VAL A 148 -19.04 14.85 48.65
CA VAL A 148 -19.03 16.29 48.27
C VAL A 148 -19.18 16.64 46.77
N LYS A 149 -20.10 17.59 46.53
CA LYS A 149 -20.55 18.21 45.26
C LYS A 149 -19.49 19.15 44.65
N GLU A 150 -19.33 19.14 43.32
CA GLU A 150 -19.58 20.29 42.40
C GLU A 150 -19.22 19.93 40.93
N GLU A 151 -20.00 20.50 39.99
CA GLU A 151 -19.77 20.59 38.53
C GLU A 151 -18.59 21.54 38.22
N PRO A 152 -17.77 21.35 37.16
CA PRO A 152 -18.21 21.75 35.80
C PRO A 152 -17.55 21.03 34.59
N GLY A 153 -18.14 21.22 33.40
CA GLY A 153 -17.37 21.41 32.16
C GLY A 153 -17.56 20.36 31.06
N ALA A 154 -18.60 20.54 30.24
CA ALA A 154 -18.81 19.76 29.03
C ALA A 154 -17.73 20.04 27.95
N ALA A 155 -16.82 19.09 27.74
CA ALA A 155 -16.09 18.93 26.49
C ALA A 155 -16.62 17.68 25.78
N ALA A 156 -17.63 17.87 24.95
CA ALA A 156 -18.21 16.83 24.11
C ALA A 156 -17.25 16.47 22.95
N GLY A 157 -16.25 15.65 23.25
CA GLY A 157 -15.51 14.87 22.26
C GLY A 157 -16.27 13.58 21.95
N GLY A 158 -17.43 13.69 21.29
CA GLY A 158 -18.24 12.55 20.89
C GLY A 158 -17.59 11.77 19.75
N ALA A 159 -16.65 10.88 20.08
CA ALA A 159 -16.30 9.78 19.17
C ALA A 159 -17.47 8.80 19.16
N ALA A 160 -18.41 9.00 18.24
CA ALA A 160 -19.44 8.03 17.93
C ALA A 160 -18.77 6.71 17.53
N ALA A 161 -18.70 5.78 18.49
CA ALA A 161 -18.30 4.42 18.25
C ALA A 161 -19.50 3.67 17.64
N ASP A 162 -19.88 4.07 16.43
CA ASP A 162 -20.75 3.29 15.56
C ASP A 162 -19.86 2.31 14.78
N GLY A 163 -19.90 1.04 15.16
CA GLY A 163 -19.07 0.05 14.53
C GLY A 163 -19.42 -1.35 15.02
N ASP A 164 -20.51 -1.88 14.49
CA ASP A 164 -20.70 -3.32 14.40
C ASP A 164 -19.38 -3.93 13.86
N PRO A 165 -18.71 -4.85 14.60
CA PRO A 165 -17.47 -5.46 14.15
C PRO A 165 -17.61 -6.19 12.81
N ALA A 166 -18.83 -6.54 12.39
CA ALA A 166 -19.11 -7.10 11.07
C ALA A 166 -19.09 -6.06 9.92
N LYS A 167 -19.06 -4.75 10.22
CA LYS A 167 -19.06 -3.66 9.22
C LYS A 167 -17.70 -2.98 9.02
N VAL A 168 -16.67 -3.38 9.76
CA VAL A 168 -15.32 -2.82 9.57
C VAL A 168 -14.69 -3.46 8.33
N ALA A 169 -14.41 -2.66 7.30
CA ALA A 169 -13.68 -3.13 6.13
C ALA A 169 -12.36 -3.79 6.58
N PRO A 170 -12.06 -5.03 6.13
CA PRO A 170 -10.93 -5.79 6.65
C PRO A 170 -9.58 -5.18 6.23
N VAL A 171 -9.56 -4.43 5.12
CA VAL A 171 -8.43 -3.63 4.64
C VAL A 171 -8.68 -2.16 4.93
N GLN A 172 -7.69 -1.48 5.53
CA GLN A 172 -7.71 -0.04 5.75
C GLN A 172 -7.23 0.72 4.52
N TYR A 173 -6.04 0.37 4.01
CA TYR A 173 -5.46 0.93 2.79
C TYR A 173 -4.36 0.04 2.23
N LEU A 174 -4.05 0.24 0.95
CA LEU A 174 -2.96 -0.42 0.27
C LEU A 174 -1.93 0.60 -0.20
N ARG A 175 -0.68 0.16 -0.36
CA ARG A 175 0.34 0.93 -1.08
C ARG A 175 1.00 0.04 -2.11
N LEU A 176 1.33 0.62 -3.26
CA LEU A 176 2.18 0.00 -4.26
C LEU A 176 3.57 0.65 -4.21
N ASP A 177 4.62 -0.17 -4.26
CA ASP A 177 6.02 0.23 -4.20
C ASP A 177 6.34 1.13 -2.98
N PRO A 178 6.06 0.69 -1.74
CA PRO A 178 6.20 1.52 -0.56
C PRO A 178 7.65 1.97 -0.30
N GLY A 179 8.65 1.22 -0.77
CA GLY A 179 10.06 1.59 -0.64
C GLY A 179 10.59 2.47 -1.77
N GLY A 180 9.78 2.74 -2.80
CA GLY A 180 10.20 3.53 -3.97
C GLY A 180 11.33 2.86 -4.75
N GLU A 181 11.42 1.53 -4.72
CA GLU A 181 12.47 0.79 -5.42
C GLU A 181 12.31 0.89 -6.94
N TRP A 182 11.09 1.14 -7.42
CA TRP A 182 10.81 1.33 -8.83
C TRP A 182 10.71 2.82 -9.18
N LEU A 183 11.56 3.26 -10.12
CA LEU A 183 11.37 4.57 -10.76
C LEU A 183 10.18 4.49 -11.72
N CYS A 184 8.98 4.59 -11.18
CA CYS A 184 7.74 4.30 -11.88
C CYS A 184 6.66 5.36 -11.65
N ARG A 185 5.62 5.31 -12.48
CA ARG A 185 4.36 5.99 -12.21
C ARG A 185 3.38 4.99 -11.62
N VAL A 186 2.90 5.26 -10.42
CA VAL A 186 1.85 4.46 -9.78
C VAL A 186 0.49 5.13 -9.96
N THR A 187 -0.51 4.33 -10.32
CA THR A 187 -1.93 4.70 -10.29
C THR A 187 -2.68 3.64 -9.51
N MET A 188 -3.57 4.04 -8.61
CA MET A 188 -4.38 3.09 -7.85
C MET A 188 -5.85 3.41 -8.00
N VAL A 189 -6.66 2.36 -8.03
CA VAL A 189 -8.12 2.45 -7.96
C VAL A 189 -8.53 1.95 -6.59
N GLN A 190 -8.94 2.89 -5.73
CA GLN A 190 -9.40 2.61 -4.37
C GLN A 190 -10.67 3.41 -4.08
N PRO A 191 -11.58 2.88 -3.24
CA PRO A 191 -12.73 3.64 -2.73
C PRO A 191 -12.31 4.87 -1.93
N GLU A 192 -13.19 5.86 -1.85
CA GLU A 192 -12.97 7.10 -1.09
C GLU A 192 -12.57 6.85 0.37
N ALA A 193 -13.29 5.97 1.07
CA ALA A 193 -13.01 5.62 2.47
C ALA A 193 -11.59 5.04 2.66
N VAL A 194 -11.06 4.34 1.67
CA VAL A 194 -9.71 3.77 1.69
C VAL A 194 -8.66 4.86 1.53
N TRP A 195 -8.91 5.83 0.65
CA TRP A 195 -8.05 7.01 0.51
C TRP A 195 -8.03 7.88 1.77
N VAL A 196 -9.19 8.11 2.38
CA VAL A 196 -9.29 8.83 3.65
C VAL A 196 -8.51 8.10 4.75
N ALA A 197 -8.68 6.79 4.88
CA ALA A 197 -7.92 5.99 5.85
C ALA A 197 -6.41 6.05 5.60
N GLN A 198 -5.95 6.03 4.34
CA GLN A 198 -4.55 6.22 3.99
C GLN A 198 -4.04 7.60 4.41
N LEU A 199 -4.80 8.66 4.17
CA LEU A 199 -4.43 10.03 4.51
C LEU A 199 -4.33 10.24 6.04
N GLU A 200 -5.31 9.73 6.79
CA GLU A 200 -5.38 9.91 8.25
C GLU A 200 -4.36 9.06 9.02
N LYS A 201 -4.09 7.83 8.54
CA LYS A 201 -3.38 6.82 9.33
C LYS A 201 -1.97 6.52 8.84
N SER A 202 -1.64 6.87 7.59
CA SER A 202 -0.26 6.73 7.11
C SER A 202 0.65 7.70 7.83
N LYS A 203 1.86 7.25 8.16
CA LYS A 203 2.97 8.09 8.67
C LYS A 203 3.94 8.51 7.56
N ASP A 204 3.63 8.15 6.32
CA ASP A 204 4.44 8.41 5.15
C ASP A 204 3.80 9.50 4.29
N VAL A 205 4.54 10.60 4.09
CA VAL A 205 4.10 11.76 3.31
C VAL A 205 3.86 11.40 1.85
N VAL A 206 4.63 10.47 1.27
CA VAL A 206 4.41 9.99 -0.11
C VAL A 206 3.04 9.32 -0.22
N ALA A 207 2.71 8.46 0.75
CA ALA A 207 1.42 7.80 0.79
C ALA A 207 0.27 8.79 1.05
N GLN A 208 0.46 9.79 1.92
CA GLN A 208 -0.53 10.84 2.16
C GLN A 208 -0.76 11.69 0.90
N SER A 209 0.32 12.11 0.22
CA SER A 209 0.25 12.85 -1.04
C SER A 209 -0.47 12.06 -2.12
N GLN A 210 -0.23 10.75 -2.22
CA GLN A 210 -0.93 9.87 -3.15
C GLN A 210 -2.43 9.81 -2.83
N ALA A 211 -2.79 9.76 -1.55
CA ALA A 211 -4.19 9.77 -1.12
C ALA A 211 -4.91 11.07 -1.46
N VAL A 212 -4.26 12.23 -1.25
CA VAL A 212 -4.80 13.54 -1.66
C VAL A 212 -5.05 13.56 -3.18
N ALA A 213 -4.09 13.09 -3.98
CA ALA A 213 -4.25 13.02 -5.43
C ALA A 213 -5.39 12.07 -5.84
N GLY A 214 -5.54 10.93 -5.16
CA GLY A 214 -6.63 9.97 -5.37
C GLY A 214 -8.01 10.57 -5.07
N LEU A 215 -8.15 11.27 -3.94
CA LEU A 215 -9.39 11.96 -3.57
C LEU A 215 -9.73 13.07 -4.57
N GLY A 216 -8.75 13.87 -4.99
CA GLY A 216 -8.95 14.89 -6.02
C GLY A 216 -9.43 14.30 -7.36
N ALA A 217 -8.88 13.15 -7.76
CA ALA A 217 -9.31 12.45 -8.97
C ALA A 217 -10.75 11.90 -8.86
N LEU A 218 -11.17 11.45 -7.67
CA LEU A 218 -12.53 11.01 -7.40
C LEU A 218 -13.52 12.18 -7.49
N ALA A 219 -13.21 13.32 -6.86
CA ALA A 219 -14.03 14.53 -6.91
C ALA A 219 -14.25 15.00 -8.35
N ALA A 220 -13.18 15.16 -9.14
CA ALA A 220 -13.28 15.54 -10.54
C ALA A 220 -14.07 14.53 -11.40
N SER A 221 -14.07 13.25 -11.02
CA SER A 221 -14.84 12.20 -11.71
C SER A 221 -16.31 12.16 -11.31
N PHE A 222 -16.67 12.75 -10.15
CA PHE A 222 -18.05 12.96 -9.74
C PHE A 222 -18.66 14.14 -10.51
N GLU A 223 -17.95 15.28 -10.58
CA GLU A 223 -18.37 16.48 -11.30
C GLU A 223 -18.67 16.20 -12.78
N ARG A 224 -17.76 15.50 -13.48
CA ARG A 224 -17.99 15.09 -14.88
C ARG A 224 -19.23 14.21 -15.07
N ARG A 225 -19.58 13.38 -14.08
CA ARG A 225 -20.78 12.54 -14.15
C ARG A 225 -22.04 13.34 -13.91
N SER A 226 -22.02 14.35 -13.06
CA SER A 226 -23.18 15.24 -12.87
C SER A 226 -23.47 16.12 -14.09
N GLU A 227 -22.43 16.58 -14.80
CA GLU A 227 -22.60 17.41 -16.01
C GLU A 227 -23.14 16.61 -17.20
N GLY A 228 -22.82 15.32 -17.29
CA GLY A 228 -23.29 14.43 -18.36
C GLY A 228 -24.74 13.94 -18.23
N VAL A 229 -25.46 14.29 -17.16
CA VAL A 229 -26.86 13.88 -16.92
C VAL A 229 -27.86 14.97 -17.34
N VAL A 230 -27.39 16.12 -17.85
CA VAL A 230 -28.23 17.25 -18.29
C VAL A 230 -28.39 17.31 -19.83
N GLY A 231 -28.21 16.19 -20.54
CA GLY A 231 -28.31 16.09 -22.00
C GLY A 231 -29.51 15.29 -22.49
#